data_AF-A0A418GLP0-F1
#
_entry.id   AF-A0A418GLP0-F1
#
_cell.length_a   1.000
_cell.length_b   1.000
_cell.length_c   1.000
_cell.angle_alpha   90.00
_cell.angle_beta   90.00
_cell.angle_gamma   90.00
#
_symmetry.space_group_name_H-M   'P 1'
#
loop_
_entity.id
_entity.type
_entity.pdbx_description
1 polymer ?
#
loop_
_entity_poly.entity_id
_entity_poly.type
_entity_poly.pdbx_seq_one_letter_code
_entity_poly.pdbx_strand_id
1 'polypeptide(L)' 'MIWIMLATLAVVFVVGFRVLTSGARKAIRRLSDRLNIDVVPVESMVDQMGKSAGDEFLRYLH' A
#
# COMPACT_ATOMS: atom_id res chain seq x y z
N MET A 1 10.76 19.18 25.23
CA MET A 1 9.30 19.06 25.03
C MET A 1 8.93 18.92 23.55
N ILE A 2 9.37 19.84 22.67
CA ILE A 2 9.16 19.76 21.21
C ILE A 2 9.69 18.46 20.57
N TRP A 3 10.86 17.98 20.99
CA TRP A 3 11.45 16.74 20.49
C TRP A 3 10.56 15.51 20.68
N ILE A 4 9.91 15.39 21.83
CA ILE A 4 9.01 14.27 22.11
C ILE A 4 7.76 14.36 21.22
N MET A 5 7.22 15.57 21.03
CA MET A 5 6.05 15.82 20.18
C MET A 5 6.33 15.50 18.70
N LEU A 6 7.52 15.85 18.20
CA LEU A 6 7.97 15.50 16.86
C LEU A 6 8.16 13.98 16.70
N ALA A 7 8.71 13.32 17.71
CA ALA A 7 8.91 11.87 17.68
C ALA A 7 7.57 11.11 17.61
N THR A 8 6.57 11.50 18.41
CA THR A 8 5.24 10.89 18.33
C THR A 8 4.57 11.15 16.99
N LEU A 9 4.71 12.36 16.42
CA LEU A 9 4.16 12.68 15.11
C LEU A 9 4.77 11.78 14.01
N ALA A 10 6.10 11.61 14.02
CA ALA A 10 6.80 10.76 13.07
C ALA A 10 6.39 9.28 13.21
N VAL A 11 6.28 8.77 14.44
CA VAL A 11 5.87 7.38 14.69
C VAL A 11 4.45 7.12 14.18
N VAL A 12 3.49 7.99 14.50
CA VAL A 12 2.10 7.87 14.02
C VAL A 12 2.06 7.95 12.50
N PHE A 13 2.84 8.83 11.89
CA PHE A 13 2.92 8.95 10.44
C PHE A 13 3.48 7.67 9.79
N VAL A 14 4.56 7.11 10.31
CA VAL A 14 5.16 5.86 9.82
C VAL A 14 4.21 4.69 10.00
N VAL A 15 3.54 4.58 11.14
CA VAL A 15 2.56 3.51 11.42
C VAL A 15 1.34 3.65 10.50
N GLY A 16 0.78 4.86 10.34
CA GLY A 16 -0.33 5.12 9.42
C GLY A 16 0.04 4.82 7.97
N PHE A 17 1.23 5.24 7.54
CA PHE A 17 1.75 4.94 6.20
C PHE A 17 1.98 3.44 6.00
N ARG A 18 2.48 2.75 7.02
CA ARG A 18 2.67 1.30 7.00
C ARG A 18 1.34 0.56 6.96
N VAL A 19 0.33 1.00 7.71
CA VAL A 19 -1.03 0.42 7.68
C VAL A 19 -1.67 0.60 6.31
N LEU A 20 -1.61 1.80 5.72
CA LEU A 20 -2.11 2.05 4.35
C LEU A 20 -1.41 1.17 3.30
N THR A 21 -0.09 1.00 3.41
CA THR A 21 0.69 0.32 2.35
C THR A 21 0.80 -1.20 2.51
N SER A 22 0.44 -1.76 3.67
CA SER A 22 0.58 -3.21 3.94
C SER A 22 -0.52 -4.05 3.29
N GLY A 23 -1.74 -3.52 3.15
CA GLY A 23 -2.83 -4.20 2.45
C GLY A 23 -2.56 -4.35 0.96
N ALA A 24 -2.16 -3.24 0.32
CA ALA A 24 -1.90 -3.18 -1.11
C ALA A 24 -0.82 -4.18 -1.57
N ARG A 25 0.31 -4.24 -0.86
CA ARG A 25 1.42 -5.15 -1.22
C ARG A 25 1.05 -6.63 -1.21
N LYS A 26 0.17 -7.05 -0.28
CA LYS A 26 -0.27 -8.44 -0.18
C LYS A 26 -1.26 -8.79 -1.29
N ALA A 27 -2.14 -7.86 -1.64
CA ALA A 27 -3.10 -8.03 -2.73
C ALA A 27 -2.42 -8.03 -4.12
N ILE A 28 -1.43 -7.15 -4.36
CA ILE A 28 -0.63 -7.12 -5.59
C ILE A 28 0.11 -8.45 -5.79
N ARG A 29 0.73 -9.01 -4.74
CA ARG A 29 1.38 -10.33 -4.82
C ARG A 29 0.40 -11.46 -5.13
N ARG A 30 -0.76 -11.48 -4.47
CA ARG A 30 -1.83 -12.45 -4.78
C ARG A 30 -2.33 -12.33 -6.22
N LEU A 31 -2.46 -11.11 -6.74
CA LEU A 31 -2.88 -10.87 -8.11
C LEU A 31 -1.82 -11.32 -9.12
N SER A 32 -0.56 -11.02 -8.85
CA SER A 32 0.61 -11.48 -9.62
C SER A 32 0.69 -13.02 -9.64
N ASP A 33 0.52 -13.67 -8.49
CA ASP A 33 0.46 -15.14 -8.39
C ASP A 33 -0.72 -15.73 -9.18
N ARG A 34 -1.89 -15.07 -9.18
CA ARG A 34 -3.08 -15.52 -9.95
C ARG A 34 -2.95 -15.30 -11.45
N LEU A 35 -2.38 -14.18 -11.89
CA LEU A 35 -2.14 -13.90 -13.31
C LEU A 35 -0.89 -14.57 -13.87
N ASN A 36 -0.05 -15.18 -13.02
CA ASN A 36 1.23 -15.76 -13.41
C ASN A 36 2.15 -14.76 -14.15
N ILE A 37 2.16 -13.51 -13.68
CA ILE A 37 2.97 -12.40 -14.21
C ILE A 37 3.81 -11.80 -13.09
N ASP A 38 4.92 -11.15 -13.45
CA ASP A 38 5.79 -10.47 -12.49
C ASP A 38 5.03 -9.37 -11.71
N VAL A 39 5.47 -9.11 -10.48
CA VAL A 39 4.84 -8.17 -9.55
C VAL A 39 4.95 -6.72 -10.06
N VAL A 40 6.02 -6.41 -10.79
CA VAL A 40 6.33 -5.06 -11.31
C VAL A 40 5.24 -4.50 -12.23
N PRO A 41 4.76 -5.20 -13.27
CA PRO A 41 3.68 -4.69 -14.12
C PRO A 41 2.36 -4.54 -13.34
N VAL A 42 2.06 -5.42 -12.37
CA VAL A 42 0.86 -5.29 -11.52
C VAL A 42 0.93 -4.05 -10.65
N GLU A 43 2.09 -3.79 -10.04
CA GLU A 43 2.34 -2.60 -9.23
C GLU A 43 2.23 -1.32 -10.07
N SER A 44 2.78 -1.31 -11.30
CA SER A 44 2.66 -0.16 -12.21
C SER A 44 1.22 0.12 -12.64
N MET A 45 0.42 -0.92 -12.89
CA MET A 45 -1.01 -0.74 -13.22
C MET A 45 -1.79 -0.15 -12.04
N VAL A 46 -1.54 -0.63 -10.83
CA VAL A 46 -2.17 -0.12 -9.61
C VAL A 46 -1.71 1.31 -9.31
N ASP A 47 -0.43 1.63 -9.54
CA ASP A 47 0.12 2.97 -9.33
C ASP A 47 -0.48 3.99 -10.33
N GLN A 48 -0.69 3.57 -11.59
CA GLN A 48 -1.37 4.38 -12.60
C GLN A 48 -2.84 4.67 -12.28
N MET A 49 -3.52 3.79 -11.52
CA MET A 49 -4.89 4.03 -11.05
C MET A 49 -4.96 5.11 -9.96
N GLY A 50 -3.84 5.42 -9.31
CA GLY A 50 -3.77 6.36 -8.18
C GLY A 50 -4.22 5.73 -6.86
N LYS A 51 -3.79 6.35 -5.74
CA LYS A 51 -3.90 5.76 -4.40
C LYS A 51 -5.31 5.32 -4.00
N SER A 52 -6.35 6.08 -4.33
CA SER A 52 -7.72 5.73 -3.91
C SER A 52 -8.31 4.59 -4.74
N ALA A 53 -8.21 4.67 -6.07
CA ALA A 53 -8.79 3.68 -6.96
C ALA A 53 -8.01 2.36 -6.97
N GLY A 54 -6.67 2.42 -6.85
CA GLY A 54 -5.84 1.24 -6.71
C GLY A 54 -6.11 0.47 -5.42
N ASP A 55 -6.30 1.17 -4.30
CA ASP A 55 -6.58 0.54 -3.01
C ASP A 55 -8.00 -0.06 -2.96
N GLU A 56 -8.97 0.60 -3.61
CA GLU A 56 -10.33 0.07 -3.80
C GLU A 56 -10.34 -1.19 -4.69
N PHE A 57 -9.61 -1.18 -5.81
CA PHE A 57 -9.45 -2.34 -6.69
C PHE A 57 -8.84 -3.55 -5.96
N LEU A 58 -7.80 -3.32 -5.17
CA LEU A 58 -7.16 -4.37 -4.37
C LEU A 58 -8.07 -4.87 -3.24
N ARG A 59 -8.93 -4.01 -2.71
CA ARG A 59 -9.94 -4.38 -1.69
C ARG A 59 -11.09 -5.22 -2.27
N TYR A 60 -11.46 -5.00 -3.54
CA TYR A 60 -12.40 -5.86 -4.27
C TYR A 60 -11.81 -7.24 -4.60
N LEU A 61 -10.48 -7.37 -4.65
CA LEU A 61 -9.79 -8.62 -4.96
C LEU A 61 -9.60 -9.52 -3.71
N HIS A 62 -9.90 -9.01 -2.51
CA HIS A 62 -9.80 -9.74 -1.25
C HIS A 62 -11.06 -10.57 -1.00
#